data_AF-A0A7C6DJY7-F1
#
_entry.id   AF-A0A7C6DJY7-F1
#
_cell.length_a   1.000
_cell.length_b   1.000
_cell.length_c   1.000
_cell.angle_alpha   90.00
_cell.angle_beta   90.00
_cell.angle_gamma   90.00
#
_symmetry.space_group_name_H-M   'P 1'
#
loop_
_entity.id
_entity.type
_entity.pdbx_description
1 polymer ?
#
loop_
_entity_poly.entity_id
_entity_poly.type
_entity_poly.pdbx_seq_one_letter_code
_entity_poly.pdbx_strand_id
1 'polypeptide(L)'
;MPFDRQCSLWTGDVNSFFADRELIPIAQRGPHCVATVLAMLTGKRPEDFIGRVNTQDPVSWSASLQVHGMKLAYCPTDVRKLKHYLDELIALDDLFTLSYYTSLRADDILGDPDEEGWITGSHIVILHRDRILDPQSGTATDARVHDCIHFHTKRVFRVVPHDHARGL
;
A
#
# COMPACT_ATOMS: atom_id res chain seq x y z
N MET A 1 -6.81 9.50 26.37
CA MET A 1 -7.28 9.55 24.97
C MET A 1 -8.69 8.99 24.96
N PRO A 2 -9.72 9.74 24.52
CA PRO A 2 -11.05 9.16 24.32
C PRO A 2 -10.98 8.12 23.20
N PHE A 3 -11.65 6.99 23.40
CA PHE A 3 -11.80 5.93 22.41
C PHE A 3 -12.69 6.43 21.27
N ASP A 4 -12.18 6.47 20.04
CA ASP A 4 -12.94 6.82 18.85
C ASP A 4 -13.41 5.56 18.12
N ARG A 5 -14.72 5.30 18.17
CA ARG A 5 -15.37 4.17 17.49
C ARG A 5 -15.40 4.33 15.96
N GLN A 6 -15.12 5.53 15.47
CA GLN A 6 -15.25 5.94 14.06
C GLN A 6 -13.92 6.43 13.48
N CYS A 7 -12.78 6.00 14.03
CA CYS A 7 -11.47 6.43 13.54
C CYS A 7 -11.34 6.21 12.02
N SER A 8 -11.55 7.29 11.26
CA SER A 8 -11.52 7.31 9.81
C SER A 8 -10.08 7.13 9.31
N LEU A 9 -9.91 6.44 8.20
CA LEU A 9 -8.63 6.28 7.50
C LEU A 9 -8.05 7.61 7.02
N TRP A 10 -8.91 8.59 6.79
CA TRP A 10 -8.46 9.90 6.36
C TRP A 10 -9.29 11.05 6.94
N THR A 11 -8.62 11.91 7.72
CA THR A 11 -9.17 13.19 8.16
C THR A 11 -8.45 14.32 7.43
N GLY A 12 -9.18 15.35 7.01
CA GLY A 12 -8.64 16.52 6.32
C GLY A 12 -9.17 16.65 4.90
N ASP A 13 -8.29 16.97 3.95
CA ASP A 13 -8.68 17.14 2.55
C ASP A 13 -9.21 15.83 1.95
N VAL A 14 -10.48 15.86 1.55
CA VAL A 14 -11.18 14.73 0.91
C VAL A 14 -11.07 14.76 -0.61
N ASN A 15 -10.46 15.80 -1.19
CA ASN A 15 -10.19 15.82 -2.63
C ASN A 15 -9.20 14.72 -2.99
N SER A 16 -9.37 14.12 -4.16
CA SER A 16 -8.41 13.18 -4.73
C SER A 16 -7.15 13.91 -5.20
N PHE A 17 -5.98 13.32 -4.98
CA PHE A 17 -4.72 13.91 -5.45
C PHE A 17 -4.27 13.33 -6.80
N PHE A 18 -4.51 12.03 -7.01
CA PHE A 18 -4.01 11.30 -8.18
C PHE A 18 -5.08 10.40 -8.81
N ALA A 19 -6.37 10.72 -8.64
CA ALA A 19 -7.47 9.98 -9.26
C ALA A 19 -7.35 9.87 -10.79
N ASP A 20 -6.90 10.94 -11.45
CA ASP A 20 -6.79 11.00 -12.91
C ASP A 20 -5.46 10.45 -13.45
N ARG A 21 -4.58 9.94 -12.58
CA ARG A 21 -3.29 9.40 -13.00
C ARG A 21 -3.49 8.05 -13.70
N GLU A 22 -3.04 7.94 -14.94
CA GLU A 22 -2.99 6.64 -15.61
C GLU A 22 -1.85 5.77 -15.04
N LEU A 23 -2.19 4.55 -14.62
CA LEU A 23 -1.25 3.56 -14.10
C LEU A 23 -1.29 2.30 -14.95
N ILE A 24 -0.11 1.79 -15.30
CA ILE A 24 0.04 0.56 -16.08
C ILE A 24 0.39 -0.57 -15.10
N PRO A 25 -0.43 -1.63 -15.01
CA PRO A 25 -0.09 -2.81 -14.22
C PRO A 25 1.18 -3.48 -14.73
N ILE A 26 2.07 -3.86 -13.81
CA ILE A 26 3.34 -4.54 -14.12
C ILE A 26 3.42 -5.81 -13.27
N ALA A 27 3.66 -6.96 -13.91
CA ALA A 27 3.95 -8.20 -13.21
C ALA A 27 5.37 -8.17 -12.61
N GLN A 28 5.50 -8.49 -11.33
CA GLN A 28 6.80 -8.61 -10.67
C GLN A 28 7.55 -9.84 -11.15
N ARG A 29 8.87 -9.78 -11.02
CA ARG A 29 9.77 -10.93 -11.17
C ARG A 29 10.44 -11.18 -9.83
N GLY A 30 10.33 -12.38 -9.27
CA GLY A 30 10.89 -12.70 -7.95
C GLY A 30 10.22 -11.93 -6.80
N PRO A 31 10.87 -11.79 -5.63
CA PRO A 31 10.32 -11.16 -4.43
C PRO A 31 10.44 -9.62 -4.49
N HIS A 32 9.90 -9.00 -5.54
CA HIS A 32 10.10 -7.57 -5.85
C HIS A 32 8.79 -6.77 -5.94
N CYS A 33 7.79 -7.14 -5.14
CA CYS A 33 6.48 -6.45 -5.09
C CYS A 33 6.62 -4.95 -4.80
N VAL A 34 7.44 -4.55 -3.82
CA VAL A 34 7.69 -3.14 -3.47
C VAL A 34 8.28 -2.37 -4.65
N ALA A 35 9.37 -2.87 -5.24
CA ALA A 35 10.02 -2.21 -6.38
C ALA A 35 9.06 -2.09 -7.58
N THR A 36 8.23 -3.10 -7.80
CA THR A 36 7.23 -3.10 -8.88
C THR A 36 6.11 -2.09 -8.61
N VAL A 37 5.64 -1.95 -7.36
CA VAL A 37 4.66 -0.92 -6.97
C VAL A 37 5.24 0.48 -7.14
N LEU A 38 6.49 0.72 -6.71
CA LEU A 38 7.13 2.03 -6.90
C LEU A 38 7.32 2.36 -8.39
N ALA A 39 7.66 1.37 -9.21
CA ALA A 39 7.73 1.50 -10.66
C ALA A 39 6.38 1.90 -11.27
N MET A 40 5.30 1.22 -10.90
CA MET A 40 3.94 1.56 -11.34
C MET A 40 3.57 2.99 -10.93
N LEU A 41 3.79 3.38 -9.67
CA LEU A 41 3.49 4.74 -9.18
C LEU A 41 4.24 5.81 -9.97
N THR A 42 5.52 5.59 -10.28
CA THR A 42 6.42 6.59 -10.86
C THR A 42 6.50 6.55 -12.38
N GLY A 43 5.95 5.51 -13.03
CA GLY A 43 6.16 5.26 -14.45
C GLY A 43 7.60 4.87 -14.82
N LYS A 44 8.37 4.37 -13.84
CA LYS A 44 9.75 3.89 -14.02
C LYS A 44 9.79 2.38 -14.14
N ARG A 45 10.98 1.80 -14.27
CA ARG A 45 11.14 0.35 -14.32
C ARG A 45 11.44 -0.21 -12.92
N PRO A 46 11.02 -1.44 -12.57
CA PRO A 46 11.32 -2.03 -11.27
C PRO A 46 12.81 -2.05 -10.92
N GLU A 47 13.69 -2.25 -11.92
CA GLU A 47 15.15 -2.28 -11.76
C GLU A 47 15.72 -0.96 -11.25
N ASP A 48 14.99 0.14 -11.43
CA ASP A 48 15.42 1.46 -10.93
C ASP A 48 15.28 1.55 -9.40
N PHE A 49 14.56 0.62 -8.75
CA PHE A 49 14.34 0.54 -7.30
C PHE A 49 14.98 -0.70 -6.63
N ILE A 50 15.15 -1.81 -7.36
CA ILE A 50 15.72 -3.06 -6.81
C ILE A 50 17.12 -2.79 -6.24
N GLY A 51 17.34 -3.19 -4.99
CA GLY A 51 18.61 -2.99 -4.27
C GLY A 51 18.90 -1.54 -3.85
N ARG A 52 17.98 -0.60 -4.12
CA ARG A 52 18.12 0.83 -3.77
C ARG A 52 17.10 1.30 -2.73
N VAL A 53 16.00 0.59 -2.59
CA VAL A 53 15.00 0.83 -1.54
C VAL A 53 15.06 -0.30 -0.51
N ASN A 54 14.86 0.04 0.76
CA ASN A 54 14.67 -0.95 1.80
C ASN A 54 13.22 -1.44 1.72
N THR A 55 13.02 -2.70 1.30
CA THR A 55 11.69 -3.30 1.09
C THR A 55 10.86 -3.50 2.35
N GLN A 56 11.38 -3.17 3.53
CA GLN A 56 10.66 -3.22 4.80
C GLN A 56 10.37 -1.82 5.39
N ASP A 57 11.03 -0.78 4.87
CA ASP A 57 10.97 0.59 5.40
C ASP A 57 10.14 1.54 4.50
N PRO A 58 8.93 1.93 4.92
CA PRO A 58 8.10 2.84 4.14
C PRO A 58 8.65 4.26 4.06
N VAL A 59 9.59 4.67 4.93
CA VAL A 59 10.27 5.97 4.82
C VAL A 59 11.18 5.96 3.59
N SER A 60 11.96 4.89 3.38
CA SER A 60 12.73 4.68 2.16
C SER A 60 11.85 4.70 0.90
N TRP A 61 10.65 4.11 0.95
CA TRP A 61 9.71 4.14 -0.17
C TRP A 61 9.23 5.56 -0.45
N SER A 62 8.79 6.27 0.59
CA SER A 62 8.33 7.66 0.50
C SER A 62 9.42 8.57 -0.08
N ALA A 63 10.66 8.46 0.42
CA ALA A 63 11.80 9.24 -0.07
C ALA A 63 12.05 9.00 -1.58
N SER A 64 11.90 7.75 -2.06
CA SER A 64 12.04 7.45 -3.49
C SER A 64 10.93 8.06 -4.35
N LEU A 65 9.74 8.32 -3.77
CA LEU A 65 8.61 8.95 -4.47
C LEU A 65 8.71 10.48 -4.51
N GLN A 66 9.42 11.12 -3.58
CA GLN A 66 9.49 12.59 -3.47
C GLN A 66 10.05 13.25 -4.72
N VAL A 67 11.07 12.64 -5.37
CA VAL A 67 11.63 13.14 -6.64
C VAL A 67 10.63 13.04 -7.81
N HIS A 68 9.52 12.34 -7.61
CA HIS A 68 8.41 12.21 -8.54
C HIS A 68 7.17 13.00 -8.09
N GLY A 69 7.33 13.94 -7.16
CA GLY A 69 6.25 14.81 -6.68
C GLY A 69 5.24 14.14 -5.75
N MET A 70 5.53 12.93 -5.28
CA MET A 70 4.64 12.13 -4.42
C MET A 70 5.29 11.81 -3.08
N LYS A 71 4.51 11.52 -2.05
CA LYS A 71 4.98 10.87 -0.82
C LYS A 71 3.87 10.01 -0.21
N LEU A 72 4.25 9.17 0.75
CA LEU A 72 3.32 8.29 1.46
C LEU A 72 2.80 8.97 2.72
N ALA A 73 1.48 9.02 2.87
CA ALA A 73 0.82 9.47 4.10
C ALA A 73 0.08 8.31 4.76
N TYR A 74 0.48 7.98 5.99
CA TYR A 74 -0.08 6.86 6.73
C TYR A 74 -1.58 7.06 7.00
N CYS A 75 -2.36 6.00 6.75
CA CYS A 75 -3.74 5.87 7.19
C CYS A 75 -3.77 5.05 8.49
N PRO A 76 -4.51 5.47 9.53
CA PRO A 76 -4.60 4.75 10.79
C PRO A 76 -5.27 3.38 10.59
N THR A 77 -4.45 2.35 10.42
CA THR A 77 -4.86 0.96 10.31
C THR A 77 -4.36 0.13 11.49
N ASP A 78 -4.99 -1.01 11.70
CA ASP A 78 -4.55 -2.07 12.59
C ASP A 78 -4.59 -3.41 11.83
N VAL A 79 -4.47 -4.52 12.54
CA VAL A 79 -4.41 -5.87 11.95
C VAL A 79 -5.74 -6.35 11.37
N ARG A 80 -6.83 -5.56 11.36
CA ARG A 80 -8.10 -5.95 10.71
C ARG A 80 -7.88 -6.32 9.24
N LYS A 81 -8.77 -7.18 8.73
CA LYS A 81 -8.78 -7.55 7.31
C LYS A 81 -9.08 -6.33 6.43
N LEU A 82 -8.43 -6.26 5.26
CA LEU A 82 -8.56 -5.14 4.32
C LEU A 82 -10.01 -4.81 3.95
N LYS A 83 -10.90 -5.82 3.87
CA LYS A 83 -12.34 -5.61 3.61
C LYS A 83 -13.04 -4.65 4.57
N HIS A 84 -12.52 -4.48 5.80
CA HIS A 84 -13.10 -3.56 6.78
C HIS A 84 -12.74 -2.09 6.54
N TYR A 85 -11.79 -1.84 5.63
CA TYR A 85 -11.34 -0.52 5.20
C TYR A 85 -11.82 -0.19 3.78
N LEU A 86 -12.24 -1.20 3.02
CA LEU A 86 -12.41 -1.12 1.57
C LEU A 86 -13.41 -0.05 1.13
N ASP A 87 -14.59 0.01 1.76
CA ASP A 87 -15.62 0.97 1.35
C ASP A 87 -15.17 2.41 1.57
N GLU A 88 -14.46 2.70 2.66
CA GLU A 88 -13.90 4.03 2.92
C GLU A 88 -12.77 4.36 1.92
N LEU A 89 -11.88 3.41 1.66
CA LEU A 89 -10.79 3.60 0.69
C LEU A 89 -11.32 3.89 -0.73
N ILE A 90 -12.34 3.15 -1.18
CA ILE A 90 -12.97 3.38 -2.49
C ILE A 90 -13.73 4.71 -2.49
N ALA A 91 -14.40 5.08 -1.39
CA ALA A 91 -15.13 6.34 -1.29
C ALA A 91 -14.21 7.58 -1.34
N LEU A 92 -12.94 7.44 -0.94
CA LEU A 92 -11.94 8.49 -1.10
C LEU A 92 -11.51 8.71 -2.57
N ASP A 93 -11.86 7.78 -3.47
CA ASP A 93 -11.65 7.85 -4.92
C ASP A 93 -10.25 8.35 -5.33
N ASP A 94 -9.21 7.75 -4.75
CA ASP A 94 -7.83 8.23 -4.92
C ASP A 94 -6.82 7.07 -5.02
N LEU A 95 -5.54 7.39 -4.86
CA LEU A 95 -4.42 6.47 -4.98
C LEU A 95 -3.84 6.07 -3.62
N PHE A 96 -3.73 4.76 -3.39
CA PHE A 96 -3.22 4.16 -2.16
C PHE A 96 -2.24 3.03 -2.45
N THR A 97 -1.32 2.81 -1.50
CA THR A 97 -0.61 1.53 -1.39
C THR A 97 -1.20 0.73 -0.25
N LEU A 98 -1.52 -0.53 -0.52
CA LEU A 98 -2.08 -1.46 0.46
C LEU A 98 -1.09 -2.59 0.68
N SER A 99 -0.59 -2.72 1.91
CA SER A 99 0.24 -3.86 2.32
C SER A 99 -0.57 -4.79 3.22
N TYR A 100 -0.43 -6.09 3.02
CA TYR A 100 -1.11 -7.12 3.81
C TYR A 100 -0.19 -8.31 4.10
N TYR A 101 -0.48 -9.01 5.18
CA TYR A 101 0.19 -10.27 5.51
C TYR A 101 -0.35 -11.39 4.62
N THR A 102 0.52 -12.23 4.08
CA THR A 102 0.12 -13.36 3.22
C THR A 102 -0.18 -14.63 4.00
N SER A 103 0.20 -14.69 5.29
CA SER A 103 -0.26 -15.78 6.16
C SER A 103 -1.72 -15.58 6.55
N LEU A 104 -2.46 -16.69 6.61
CA LEU A 104 -3.83 -16.74 7.12
C LEU A 104 -3.90 -17.13 8.60
N ARG A 105 -2.76 -17.51 9.21
CA ARG A 105 -2.67 -17.93 10.61
C ARG A 105 -2.31 -16.72 11.47
N ALA A 106 -3.12 -16.46 12.50
CA ALA A 106 -2.87 -15.36 13.43
C ALA A 106 -1.51 -15.53 14.15
N ASP A 107 -1.15 -16.76 14.51
CA ASP A 107 0.11 -17.06 15.19
C ASP A 107 1.34 -16.67 14.35
N ASP A 108 1.28 -16.83 13.02
CA ASP A 108 2.39 -16.43 12.15
C ASP A 108 2.51 -14.90 12.06
N ILE A 109 1.39 -14.17 12.15
CA ILE A 109 1.37 -12.70 12.06
C ILE A 109 1.82 -12.06 13.39
N LEU A 110 1.48 -12.70 14.51
CA LEU A 110 1.71 -12.20 15.88
C LEU A 110 2.89 -12.88 16.58
N GLY A 111 3.57 -13.79 15.90
CA GLY A 111 4.72 -14.51 16.43
C GLY A 111 5.98 -13.65 16.52
N ASP A 112 6.95 -14.16 17.27
CA ASP A 112 8.28 -13.58 17.34
C ASP A 112 9.01 -13.75 15.99
N PRO A 113 9.90 -12.82 15.63
CA PRO A 113 10.75 -13.00 14.46
C PRO A 113 11.68 -14.20 14.61
N ASP A 114 12.03 -14.83 13.50
CA ASP A 114 13.08 -15.84 13.44
C ASP A 114 14.49 -15.24 13.62
N GLU A 115 15.52 -16.08 13.50
CA GLU A 115 16.92 -15.69 13.66
C GLU A 115 17.38 -14.62 12.64
N GLU A 116 16.67 -14.46 11.52
CA GLU A 116 16.93 -13.44 10.50
C GLU A 116 16.10 -12.16 10.71
N GLY A 117 15.28 -12.11 11.76
CA GLY A 117 14.39 -10.98 12.04
C GLY A 117 13.07 -11.04 11.28
N TRP A 118 12.75 -12.14 10.61
CA TRP A 118 11.57 -12.30 9.78
C TRP A 118 10.40 -12.89 10.56
N ILE A 119 9.21 -12.32 10.39
CA ILE A 119 7.97 -12.79 11.06
C ILE A 119 7.16 -13.66 10.09
N THR A 120 6.64 -13.04 9.03
CA THR A 120 5.83 -13.74 8.03
C THR A 120 5.80 -12.98 6.71
N GLY A 121 5.34 -13.67 5.66
CA GLY A 121 5.16 -13.10 4.34
C GLY A 121 4.22 -11.91 4.33
N SER A 122 4.53 -10.95 3.46
CA SER A 122 3.66 -9.83 3.17
C SER A 122 3.74 -9.44 1.71
N HIS A 123 2.68 -8.85 1.20
CA HIS A 123 2.60 -8.35 -0.17
C HIS A 123 2.10 -6.90 -0.18
N ILE A 124 2.37 -6.19 -1.27
CA ILE A 124 1.94 -4.81 -1.49
C ILE A 124 1.29 -4.68 -2.86
N VAL A 125 0.17 -3.98 -2.91
CA VAL A 125 -0.59 -3.66 -4.13
C VAL A 125 -0.91 -2.17 -4.16
N ILE A 126 -1.33 -1.67 -5.32
CA ILE A 126 -1.90 -0.33 -5.45
C ILE A 126 -3.41 -0.46 -5.48
N LEU A 127 -4.11 0.38 -4.72
CA LEU A 127 -5.52 0.67 -4.95
C LEU A 127 -5.59 2.02 -5.65
N HIS A 128 -6.15 2.05 -6.85
CA HIS A 128 -6.42 3.28 -7.59
C HIS A 128 -7.91 3.33 -7.85
N ARG A 129 -8.59 4.26 -7.17
CA ARG A 129 -10.05 4.41 -7.19
C ARG A 129 -10.74 3.12 -6.72
N ASP A 130 -11.30 2.35 -7.64
CA ASP A 130 -12.00 1.09 -7.41
C ASP A 130 -11.23 -0.15 -7.91
N ARG A 131 -9.97 0.02 -8.37
CA ARG A 131 -9.15 -1.06 -8.93
C ARG A 131 -7.92 -1.36 -8.10
N ILE A 132 -7.65 -2.66 -7.91
CA ILE A 132 -6.39 -3.15 -7.38
C ILE A 132 -5.46 -3.45 -8.55
N LEU A 133 -4.28 -2.82 -8.57
CA LEU A 133 -3.17 -3.19 -9.44
C LEU A 133 -2.22 -4.05 -8.63
N ASP A 134 -2.23 -5.34 -8.94
CA ASP A 134 -1.47 -6.33 -8.19
C ASP A 134 -0.21 -6.74 -8.96
N PRO A 135 0.99 -6.51 -8.40
CA PRO A 135 2.22 -6.92 -9.06
C PRO A 135 2.38 -8.44 -9.15
N GLN A 136 1.70 -9.25 -8.35
CA GLN A 136 1.78 -10.71 -8.47
C GLN A 136 1.11 -11.21 -9.76
N SER A 137 -0.09 -10.72 -10.07
CA SER A 137 -0.79 -11.03 -11.32
C SER A 137 -0.34 -10.17 -12.52
N GLY A 138 0.16 -8.96 -12.26
CA GLY A 138 0.41 -7.95 -13.29
C GLY A 138 -0.88 -7.42 -13.93
N THR A 139 -2.00 -7.49 -13.24
CA THR A 139 -3.31 -7.09 -13.76
C THR A 139 -3.99 -6.06 -12.86
N ALA A 140 -4.96 -5.35 -13.43
CA ALA A 140 -5.90 -4.52 -12.69
C ALA A 140 -7.22 -5.27 -12.53
N THR A 141 -7.73 -5.36 -11.31
CA THR A 141 -8.99 -6.04 -10.98
C THR A 141 -9.90 -5.15 -10.15
N ASP A 142 -11.21 -5.40 -10.17
CA ASP A 142 -12.12 -4.78 -9.21
C ASP A 142 -11.66 -5.04 -7.76
N ALA A 143 -11.58 -3.98 -6.95
CA ALA A 143 -11.10 -4.09 -5.59
C ALA A 143 -12.03 -4.97 -4.73
N ARG A 144 -13.33 -5.05 -5.04
CA ARG A 144 -14.31 -5.84 -4.27
C ARG A 144 -14.23 -7.34 -4.53
N VAL A 145 -13.56 -7.76 -5.60
CA VAL A 145 -13.41 -9.19 -5.95
C VAL A 145 -11.98 -9.69 -5.81
N HIS A 146 -11.02 -8.81 -5.51
CA HIS A 146 -9.63 -9.18 -5.36
C HIS A 146 -9.37 -9.86 -4.00
N ASP A 147 -8.69 -11.00 -4.00
CA ASP A 147 -8.48 -11.83 -2.80
C ASP A 147 -7.79 -11.10 -1.65
N CYS A 148 -6.99 -10.06 -1.93
CA CYS A 148 -6.28 -9.28 -0.90
C CYS A 148 -7.21 -8.78 0.20
N ILE A 149 -8.49 -8.51 -0.09
CA ILE A 149 -9.45 -7.98 0.89
C ILE A 149 -9.69 -8.92 2.07
N HIS A 150 -9.37 -10.21 1.92
CA HIS A 150 -9.51 -11.24 2.95
C HIS A 150 -8.30 -11.38 3.86
N PHE A 151 -7.18 -10.74 3.53
CA PHE A 151 -5.93 -10.78 4.30
C PHE A 151 -5.88 -9.67 5.36
N HIS A 152 -5.09 -9.92 6.40
CA HIS A 152 -4.86 -8.98 7.48
C HIS A 152 -3.99 -7.81 7.00
N THR A 153 -4.43 -6.59 7.30
CA THR A 153 -3.76 -5.36 6.88
C THR A 153 -2.43 -5.23 7.63
N LYS A 154 -1.37 -4.93 6.88
CA LYS A 154 -0.05 -4.59 7.43
C LYS A 154 0.10 -3.08 7.52
N ARG A 155 -0.09 -2.38 6.40
CA ARG A 155 0.03 -0.91 6.30
C ARG A 155 -0.83 -0.40 5.16
N VAL A 156 -1.43 0.77 5.34
CA VAL A 156 -2.09 1.52 4.27
C VAL A 156 -1.51 2.92 4.22
N PHE A 157 -1.13 3.35 3.02
CA PHE A 157 -0.72 4.73 2.78
C PHE A 157 -1.55 5.31 1.65
N ARG A 158 -2.07 6.52 1.85
CA ARG A 158 -2.52 7.37 0.76
C ARG A 158 -1.31 7.98 0.08
N VAL A 159 -1.29 8.00 -1.25
CA VAL A 159 -0.28 8.70 -2.02
C VAL A 159 -0.71 10.16 -2.14
N VAL A 160 0.13 11.07 -1.66
CA VAL A 160 -0.17 12.51 -1.62
C VAL A 160 0.93 13.33 -2.27
N PRO A 161 0.68 14.60 -2.66
CA PRO A 161 1.74 15.48 -3.16
C PRO A 161 2.89 15.60 -2.16
N HIS A 162 4.12 15.70 -2.66
CA HIS A 162 5.33 15.76 -1.81
C HIS A 162 5.31 16.93 -0.80
N ASP A 163 4.63 18.02 -1.13
CA ASP A 163 4.45 19.23 -0.31
C ASP A 163 3.20 19.18 0.59
N HIS A 164 2.40 18.12 0.53
CA HIS A 164 1.21 17.96 1.37
C HIS A 164 1.58 17.92 2.87
N ALA A 165 0.76 18.50 3.74
CA ALA A 165 1.09 18.64 5.17
C ALA A 165 1.28 17.29 5.89
N ARG A 166 0.48 16.27 5.54
CA ARG A 166 0.67 14.89 6.01
C ARG A 166 1.63 14.15 5.09
N GLY A 167 2.53 13.36 5.66
CA GLY A 167 3.37 12.41 4.91
C GLY A 167 4.65 12.06 5.64
N LEU A 168 5.32 11.02 5.14
CA LEU A 168 6.67 10.61 5.52
C LEU A 168 7.73 11.31 4.65
#